data_AF-A0A3A6N1Z9-F1
#
_entry.id   AF-A0A3A6N1Z9-F1
#
_cell.length_a   1.000
_cell.length_b   1.000
_cell.length_c   1.000
_cell.angle_alpha   90.00
_cell.angle_beta   90.00
_cell.angle_gamma   90.00
#
_symmetry.space_group_name_H-M   'P 1'
#
loop_
_entity.id
_entity.type
_entity.pdbx_description
1 polymer ?
#
loop_
_entity_poly.entity_id
_entity_poly.type
_entity_poly.pdbx_seq_one_letter_code
_entity_poly.pdbx_strand_id
1 'polypeptide(L)'
;MLNLLWYVSVLPLLLACVLFASPAYSGPAGDDLLQSENISLPGQYGAIIYRINEQSPGQLFIVGISHRDAESLSNHYDTAQAQLEIFRIGEWLHKNLDLELLLPEGYFTGEKRVSVRDSHAVTGEVDTDLLYARLADDSCFVNAEMLLMAQYGMHAAQVEDRNIYESVCNCLGELTRKNCTMMQMEAKLDELQYLQEIRTARMLQEIPSAIEAELRAGTIRNPYAMLTIGLNHLHDIIRYLQKNTIMITPPERGDKRMERYTAELAQLRKGYGITVIIPRTLADDQQLLQATRLDEIVPKGNSILATNAPAQQLQ
;
A
#
# COMPACT_ATOMS: atom_id res chain seq x y z
N MET A 1 -43.43 67.51 2.62
CA MET A 1 -44.05 66.23 2.21
C MET A 1 -43.99 65.28 3.39
N LEU A 2 -45.17 64.91 3.91
CA LEU A 2 -45.59 63.77 4.76
C LEU A 2 -44.52 63.02 5.61
N ASN A 3 -44.61 63.01 6.95
CA ASN A 3 -45.40 62.08 7.82
C ASN A 3 -44.79 60.66 7.86
N LEU A 4 -44.75 59.84 8.92
CA LEU A 4 -45.23 59.77 10.32
C LEU A 4 -44.53 58.49 10.86
N LEU A 5 -43.83 58.49 12.01
CA LEU A 5 -44.27 57.95 13.33
C LEU A 5 -44.88 56.52 13.37
N TRP A 6 -44.28 55.71 14.28
CA TRP A 6 -44.92 54.75 15.23
C TRP A 6 -45.28 53.35 14.67
N TYR A 7 -45.38 52.21 15.38
CA TYR A 7 -45.53 51.72 16.77
C TYR A 7 -45.07 50.23 16.71
N VAL A 8 -44.25 49.62 17.59
CA VAL A 8 -44.57 48.97 18.88
C VAL A 8 -45.78 47.98 18.86
N SER A 9 -45.47 46.71 19.14
CA SER A 9 -46.22 45.68 19.90
C SER A 9 -47.11 44.62 19.22
N VAL A 10 -47.06 43.43 19.87
CA VAL A 10 -48.09 42.39 20.07
C VAL A 10 -47.97 41.09 19.23
N LEU A 11 -47.43 40.06 19.90
CA LEU A 11 -47.67 38.61 19.71
C LEU A 11 -49.15 38.29 20.04
N PRO A 12 -49.88 37.35 19.38
CA PRO A 12 -49.91 35.96 19.89
C PRO A 12 -50.30 34.81 18.90
N LEU A 13 -49.88 33.60 19.26
CA LEU A 13 -50.58 32.28 19.29
C LEU A 13 -51.65 31.90 18.23
N LEU A 14 -51.48 30.73 17.59
CA LEU A 14 -52.46 29.63 17.39
C LEU A 14 -51.78 28.51 16.54
N LEU A 15 -51.36 27.37 17.10
CA LEU A 15 -52.12 26.16 17.53
C LEU A 15 -52.41 25.17 16.40
N ALA A 16 -51.73 24.02 16.41
CA ALA A 16 -52.34 22.70 16.20
C ALA A 16 -51.38 21.58 16.65
N CYS A 17 -51.70 20.99 17.80
CA CYS A 17 -51.14 19.75 18.29
C CYS A 17 -51.57 18.59 17.38
N VAL A 18 -50.62 17.74 16.98
CA VAL A 18 -50.91 16.31 16.76
C VAL A 18 -49.82 15.52 17.48
N LEU A 19 -50.19 15.04 18.66
CA LEU A 19 -49.55 13.92 19.35
C LEU A 19 -49.86 12.65 18.54
N PHE A 20 -48.83 11.93 18.09
CA PHE A 20 -48.94 10.49 17.93
C PHE A 20 -47.71 9.80 18.51
N ALA A 21 -48.03 8.68 19.13
CA ALA A 21 -47.23 7.85 20.00
C ALA A 21 -45.96 7.28 19.33
N SER A 22 -45.01 6.94 20.20
CA SER A 22 -43.76 6.22 19.94
C SER A 22 -43.95 4.93 19.11
N PRO A 23 -42.85 4.40 18.57
CA PRO A 23 -42.21 3.35 19.37
C PRO A 23 -40.76 3.69 19.67
N ALA A 24 -40.42 3.51 20.95
CA ALA A 24 -39.06 3.25 21.37
C ALA A 24 -38.60 1.98 20.65
N TYR A 25 -37.77 2.16 19.62
CA TYR A 25 -36.99 1.06 19.09
C TYR A 25 -35.80 0.88 20.02
N SER A 26 -36.00 0.02 21.00
CA SER A 26 -34.94 -0.62 21.77
C SER A 26 -34.15 -1.52 20.82
N GLY A 27 -33.27 -0.94 20.02
CA GLY A 27 -32.20 -1.69 19.38
C GLY A 27 -31.17 -2.06 20.46
N PRO A 28 -30.70 -3.31 20.54
CA PRO A 28 -29.73 -3.69 21.54
C PRO A 28 -28.46 -2.87 21.34
N ALA A 29 -28.07 -2.15 22.38
CA ALA A 29 -26.70 -1.75 22.59
C ALA A 29 -25.85 -3.02 22.69
N GLY A 30 -25.29 -3.46 21.57
CA GLY A 30 -23.85 -3.71 21.52
C GLY A 30 -23.28 -2.44 20.89
N ASP A 31 -22.44 -1.63 21.51
CA ASP A 31 -21.35 -1.98 22.42
C ASP A 31 -20.57 -3.23 21.95
N ASP A 32 -20.54 -3.48 20.64
CA ASP A 32 -19.30 -3.88 19.98
C ASP A 32 -18.50 -2.59 19.76
N LEU A 33 -18.02 -2.04 20.87
CA LEU A 33 -16.74 -1.37 20.88
C LEU A 33 -15.75 -2.45 20.44
N LEU A 34 -15.48 -2.52 19.14
CA LEU A 34 -14.19 -3.00 18.63
C LEU A 34 -13.14 -2.13 19.31
N GLN A 35 -12.80 -2.50 20.55
CA GLN A 35 -11.53 -2.15 21.15
C GLN A 35 -10.52 -2.54 20.09
N SER A 36 -9.84 -1.54 19.56
CA SER A 36 -8.81 -1.79 18.58
C SER A 36 -7.74 -2.63 19.26
N GLU A 37 -7.82 -3.93 19.09
CA GLU A 37 -6.65 -4.77 19.22
C GLU A 37 -5.66 -4.17 18.22
N ASN A 38 -4.64 -3.51 18.76
CA ASN A 38 -3.51 -3.04 17.97
C ASN A 38 -3.14 -4.18 17.03
N ILE A 39 -3.22 -3.96 15.71
CA ILE A 39 -2.85 -4.95 14.70
C ILE A 39 -1.46 -5.47 15.07
N SER A 40 -1.39 -6.67 15.65
CA SER A 40 -0.16 -7.22 16.20
C SER A 40 0.30 -8.32 15.26
N LEU A 41 0.96 -7.88 14.18
CA LEU A 41 1.60 -8.79 13.24
C LEU A 41 2.61 -9.67 14.02
N PRO A 42 2.63 -11.00 13.81
CA PRO A 42 3.63 -11.85 14.45
C PRO A 42 5.04 -11.36 14.10
N GLY A 43 5.79 -10.96 15.13
CA GLY A 43 7.11 -10.33 14.94
C GLY A 43 8.11 -11.21 14.20
N GLN A 44 7.92 -12.53 14.19
CA GLN A 44 8.74 -13.49 13.45
C GLN A 44 8.61 -13.37 11.93
N TYR A 45 7.52 -12.78 11.41
CA TYR A 45 7.31 -12.65 9.96
C TYR A 45 7.61 -11.25 9.44
N GLY A 46 7.48 -10.22 10.27
CA GLY A 46 7.73 -8.85 9.83
C GLY A 46 7.95 -7.86 10.95
N ALA A 47 8.48 -6.71 10.56
CA ALA A 47 8.62 -5.52 11.38
C ALA A 47 7.73 -4.41 10.81
N ILE A 48 6.92 -3.79 11.66
CA ILE A 48 6.13 -2.62 11.27
C ILE A 48 6.94 -1.38 11.54
N ILE A 49 7.17 -0.60 10.47
CA ILE A 49 8.09 0.55 10.50
C ILE A 49 7.37 1.90 10.39
N TYR A 50 6.08 1.89 10.02
CA TYR A 50 5.24 3.08 9.96
C TYR A 50 3.76 2.71 10.11
N ARG A 51 3.01 3.56 10.82
CA ARG A 51 1.54 3.49 10.92
C ARG A 51 0.90 4.88 10.93
N ILE A 52 -0.28 4.99 10.35
CA ILE A 52 -1.16 6.17 10.46
C ILE A 52 -2.62 5.76 10.30
N ASN A 53 -3.54 6.49 10.93
CA ASN A 53 -4.99 6.29 10.82
C ASN A 53 -5.44 4.84 11.07
N GLU A 54 -4.89 4.18 12.09
CA GLU A 54 -5.11 2.75 12.37
C GLU A 54 -6.59 2.36 12.55
N GLN A 55 -7.42 3.30 12.98
CA GLN A 55 -8.86 3.10 13.18
C GLN A 55 -9.72 3.29 11.91
N SER A 56 -9.07 3.52 10.76
CA SER A 56 -9.81 3.75 9.54
C SER A 56 -10.62 2.52 9.11
N PRO A 57 -11.85 2.71 8.61
CA PRO A 57 -12.63 1.62 8.03
C PRO A 57 -12.01 1.05 6.75
N GLY A 58 -11.02 1.72 6.13
CA GLY A 58 -10.22 1.20 5.03
C GLY A 58 -8.74 1.16 5.37
N GLN A 59 -8.05 0.09 5.00
CA GLN A 59 -6.67 -0.17 5.41
C GLN A 59 -5.83 -0.57 4.21
N LEU A 60 -4.66 0.06 4.08
CA LEU A 60 -3.64 -0.29 3.12
C LEU A 60 -2.42 -0.81 3.86
N PHE A 61 -2.10 -2.08 3.64
CA PHE A 61 -0.88 -2.71 4.13
C PHE A 61 0.17 -2.65 3.02
N ILE A 62 1.25 -1.91 3.22
CA ILE A 62 2.35 -1.79 2.27
C ILE A 62 3.47 -2.71 2.75
N VAL A 63 3.73 -3.78 2.02
CA VAL A 63 4.72 -4.80 2.36
C VAL A 63 5.92 -4.67 1.42
N GLY A 64 7.09 -4.46 2.00
CA GLY A 64 8.35 -4.42 1.27
C GLY A 64 8.71 -5.79 0.68
N ILE A 65 9.19 -5.82 -0.56
CA ILE A 65 9.69 -7.03 -1.20
C ILE A 65 11.14 -6.85 -1.68
N SER A 66 11.88 -7.95 -1.72
CA SER A 66 13.10 -8.06 -2.52
C SER A 66 12.78 -8.80 -3.81
N HIS A 67 13.21 -8.23 -4.93
CA HIS A 67 13.06 -8.86 -6.24
C HIS A 67 14.15 -9.93 -6.43
N ARG A 68 13.86 -10.92 -7.27
CA ARG A 68 14.92 -11.79 -7.83
C ARG A 68 15.89 -10.94 -8.64
N ASP A 69 17.10 -11.44 -8.83
CA ASP A 69 18.04 -10.79 -9.73
C ASP A 69 17.43 -10.68 -11.13
N ALA A 70 17.46 -9.48 -11.72
CA ALA A 70 16.76 -9.20 -12.97
C ALA A 70 17.45 -9.83 -14.19
N GLU A 71 18.74 -10.18 -14.11
CA GLU A 71 19.52 -10.77 -15.20
C GLU A 71 19.50 -12.31 -15.15
N SER A 72 19.68 -12.90 -13.97
CA SER A 72 19.74 -14.36 -13.79
C SER A 72 18.39 -14.97 -13.43
N LEU A 73 17.40 -14.17 -13.02
CA LEU A 73 16.14 -14.62 -12.42
C LEU A 73 16.34 -15.56 -11.22
N SER A 74 17.54 -15.58 -10.64
CA SER A 74 17.87 -16.44 -9.51
C SER A 74 17.37 -15.80 -8.23
N ASN A 75 16.92 -16.64 -7.30
CA ASN A 75 16.75 -16.22 -5.92
C ASN A 75 18.11 -15.80 -5.35
N HIS A 76 18.17 -14.63 -4.71
CA HIS A 76 19.26 -14.37 -3.77
C HIS A 76 19.06 -15.26 -2.54
N TYR A 77 20.10 -15.42 -1.71
CA TYR A 77 20.09 -16.32 -0.54
C TYR A 77 18.84 -16.18 0.35
N ASP A 78 18.29 -14.96 0.44
CA ASP A 78 17.16 -14.63 1.31
C ASP A 78 15.82 -14.42 0.57
N THR A 79 15.77 -14.51 -0.77
CA THR A 79 14.55 -14.22 -1.53
C THR A 79 13.42 -15.18 -1.17
N ALA A 80 13.69 -16.48 -1.08
CA ALA A 80 12.68 -17.48 -0.72
C ALA A 80 12.12 -17.26 0.70
N GLN A 81 13.00 -16.90 1.64
CA GLN A 81 12.61 -16.62 3.01
C GLN A 81 11.77 -15.35 3.11
N ALA A 82 12.16 -14.27 2.44
CA ALA A 82 11.36 -13.04 2.39
C ALA A 82 9.98 -13.28 1.76
N GLN A 83 9.91 -14.08 0.68
CA GLN A 83 8.63 -14.45 0.06
C GLN A 83 7.76 -15.31 0.99
N LEU A 84 8.36 -16.21 1.78
CA LEU A 84 7.64 -16.98 2.78
C LEU A 84 7.03 -16.07 3.84
N GLU A 85 7.80 -15.10 4.31
CA GLU A 85 7.36 -14.11 5.28
C GLU A 85 6.23 -13.23 4.72
N ILE A 86 6.34 -12.77 3.47
CA ILE A 86 5.26 -12.03 2.77
C ILE A 86 3.99 -12.87 2.69
N PHE A 87 4.10 -14.16 2.36
CA PHE A 87 2.96 -15.08 2.37
C PHE A 87 2.32 -15.18 3.76
N ARG A 88 3.13 -15.35 4.81
CA ARG A 88 2.63 -15.44 6.19
C ARG A 88 2.01 -14.13 6.69
N ILE A 89 2.54 -12.98 6.26
CA ILE A 89 1.93 -11.67 6.50
C ILE A 89 0.56 -11.62 5.81
N GLY A 90 0.46 -11.95 4.53
CA GLY A 90 -0.80 -11.96 3.77
C GLY A 90 -1.82 -12.93 4.34
N GLU A 91 -1.41 -14.15 4.71
CA GLU A 91 -2.25 -15.15 5.38
C GLU A 91 -2.80 -14.61 6.72
N TRP A 92 -1.94 -13.99 7.52
CA TRP A 92 -2.36 -13.42 8.80
C TRP A 92 -3.37 -12.29 8.59
N LEU A 93 -3.11 -11.38 7.65
CA LEU A 93 -4.04 -10.28 7.31
C LEU A 93 -5.38 -10.81 6.80
N HIS A 94 -5.38 -11.88 6.01
CA HIS A 94 -6.59 -12.54 5.56
C HIS A 94 -7.41 -13.11 6.72
N LYS A 95 -6.78 -13.93 7.56
CA LYS A 95 -7.45 -14.66 8.65
C LYS A 95 -8.01 -13.72 9.72
N ASN A 96 -7.34 -12.61 9.99
CA ASN A 96 -7.69 -11.72 11.10
C ASN A 96 -8.48 -10.47 10.66
N LEU A 97 -8.32 -10.03 9.41
CA LEU A 97 -8.94 -8.80 8.92
C LEU A 97 -9.81 -9.01 7.67
N ASP A 98 -9.99 -10.24 7.18
CA ASP A 98 -10.70 -10.51 5.92
C ASP A 98 -10.10 -9.71 4.75
N LEU A 99 -8.76 -9.59 4.68
CA LEU A 99 -8.07 -9.00 3.54
C LEU A 99 -8.19 -9.90 2.32
N GLU A 100 -8.68 -9.35 1.21
CA GLU A 100 -8.96 -10.11 -0.03
C GLU A 100 -8.32 -9.48 -1.28
N LEU A 101 -7.76 -8.27 -1.18
CA LEU A 101 -7.16 -7.56 -2.31
C LEU A 101 -5.64 -7.47 -2.21
N LEU A 102 -4.97 -7.93 -3.26
CA LEU A 102 -3.55 -7.76 -3.51
C LEU A 102 -3.36 -6.69 -4.59
N LEU A 103 -2.33 -5.87 -4.41
CA LEU A 103 -1.93 -4.82 -5.34
C LEU A 103 -0.44 -5.01 -5.66
N PRO A 104 -0.06 -6.03 -6.44
CA PRO A 104 1.35 -6.35 -6.61
C PRO A 104 2.04 -5.36 -7.54
N GLU A 105 3.25 -4.94 -7.19
CA GLU A 105 4.16 -4.26 -8.12
C GLU A 105 4.43 -5.14 -9.34
N GLY A 106 4.41 -4.55 -10.54
CA GLY A 106 4.66 -5.24 -11.81
C GLY A 106 3.51 -6.12 -12.29
N TYR A 107 2.34 -6.10 -11.63
CA TYR A 107 1.17 -6.85 -12.07
C TYR A 107 0.37 -6.09 -13.13
N PHE A 108 0.23 -6.68 -14.32
CA PHE A 108 -0.55 -6.13 -15.42
C PHE A 108 -1.67 -7.07 -15.86
N THR A 109 -2.90 -6.55 -15.91
CA THR A 109 -4.05 -7.32 -16.37
C THR A 109 -3.94 -7.67 -17.86
N GLY A 110 -4.38 -8.88 -18.24
CA GLY A 110 -4.38 -9.35 -19.62
C GLY A 110 -3.11 -10.08 -20.08
N GLU A 111 -2.06 -10.14 -19.25
CA GLU A 111 -0.95 -11.07 -19.49
C GLU A 111 -1.40 -12.50 -19.20
N LYS A 112 -0.91 -13.47 -19.99
CA LYS A 112 -1.28 -14.88 -19.82
C LYS A 112 -0.93 -15.28 -18.39
N ARG A 113 -1.97 -15.52 -17.57
CA ARG A 113 -1.83 -16.16 -16.26
C ARG A 113 -0.92 -17.37 -16.46
N VAL A 114 0.27 -17.34 -15.87
CA VAL A 114 1.00 -18.58 -15.62
C VAL A 114 0.08 -19.36 -14.71
N SER A 115 -0.64 -20.33 -15.28
CA SER A 115 -1.45 -21.23 -14.50
C SER A 115 -0.49 -21.94 -13.59
N VAL A 116 -0.44 -21.53 -12.32
CA VAL A 116 0.06 -22.39 -11.25
C VAL A 116 -0.85 -23.60 -11.34
N ARG A 117 -0.37 -24.66 -12.00
CA ARG A 117 -1.13 -25.88 -12.19
C ARG A 117 -1.73 -26.27 -10.86
N ASP A 118 -3.01 -26.62 -10.89
CA ASP A 118 -3.78 -27.20 -9.79
C ASP A 118 -3.01 -28.34 -9.12
N SER A 119 -2.12 -27.97 -8.20
CA SER A 119 -1.66 -28.85 -7.15
C SER A 119 -2.62 -28.58 -6.01
N HIS A 120 -3.73 -29.34 -5.99
CA HIS A 120 -4.75 -29.43 -4.94
C HIS A 120 -4.81 -28.21 -4.02
N ALA A 121 -5.85 -27.38 -4.13
CA ALA A 121 -6.21 -26.43 -3.08
C ALA A 121 -6.09 -27.15 -1.72
N VAL A 122 -5.00 -26.90 -1.00
CA VAL A 122 -4.72 -27.61 0.24
C VAL A 122 -5.62 -26.94 1.24
N THR A 123 -6.80 -27.50 1.45
CA THR A 123 -7.68 -27.05 2.54
C THR A 123 -6.96 -27.34 3.86
N GLY A 124 -6.31 -26.32 4.43
CA GLY A 124 -5.49 -26.43 5.62
C GLY A 124 -4.41 -25.35 5.71
N GLU A 125 -3.79 -25.25 6.88
CA GLU A 125 -2.60 -24.42 7.09
C GLU A 125 -1.46 -25.01 6.24
N VAL A 126 -0.87 -24.19 5.37
CA VAL A 126 0.24 -24.64 4.53
C VAL A 126 1.44 -24.90 5.42
N ASP A 127 2.04 -26.08 5.32
CA ASP A 127 3.27 -26.44 6.01
C ASP A 127 4.41 -25.48 5.62
N THR A 128 5.15 -24.95 6.61
CA THR A 128 6.19 -23.93 6.39
C THR A 128 7.35 -24.47 5.54
N ASP A 129 7.73 -25.73 5.71
CA ASP A 129 8.85 -26.32 4.97
C ASP A 129 8.46 -26.56 3.51
N LEU A 130 7.21 -27.01 3.28
CA LEU A 130 6.67 -27.16 1.93
C LEU A 130 6.52 -25.80 1.21
N LEU A 131 6.06 -24.77 1.93
CA LEU A 131 5.96 -23.41 1.40
C LEU A 131 7.34 -22.87 1.00
N TYR A 132 8.33 -23.02 1.87
CA TYR A 132 9.71 -22.62 1.58
C TYR A 132 10.25 -23.35 0.35
N ALA A 133 10.11 -24.68 0.29
CA ALA A 133 10.58 -25.48 -0.83
C ALA A 133 9.96 -25.02 -2.16
N ARG A 134 8.67 -24.65 -2.16
CA ARG A 134 7.98 -24.15 -3.35
C ARG A 134 8.47 -22.77 -3.81
N LEU A 135 8.80 -21.88 -2.87
CA LEU A 135 9.30 -20.54 -3.15
C LEU A 135 10.78 -20.52 -3.54
N ALA A 136 11.54 -21.48 -3.02
CA ALA A 136 12.95 -21.69 -3.34
C ALA A 136 13.17 -22.32 -4.72
N ASP A 137 12.15 -23.00 -5.27
CA ASP A 137 12.18 -23.59 -6.61
C ASP A 137 12.43 -22.50 -7.68
N ASP A 138 13.52 -22.68 -8.43
CA ASP A 138 13.95 -21.81 -9.53
C ASP A 138 13.52 -22.34 -10.89
N SER A 139 13.00 -23.57 -10.97
CA SER A 139 12.50 -24.18 -12.21
C SER A 139 11.18 -23.56 -12.70
N CYS A 140 10.40 -23.00 -11.77
CA CYS A 140 9.15 -22.32 -12.05
C CYS A 140 9.10 -20.99 -11.29
N PHE A 141 8.64 -19.92 -11.95
CA PHE A 141 8.42 -18.65 -11.26
C PHE A 141 7.17 -18.73 -10.39
N VAL A 142 7.35 -18.65 -9.07
CA VAL A 142 6.30 -18.59 -8.05
C VAL A 142 6.71 -17.56 -6.99
N ASN A 143 5.77 -16.73 -6.57
CA ASN A 143 5.94 -15.75 -5.49
C ASN A 143 4.80 -15.85 -4.47
N ALA A 144 4.89 -15.06 -3.40
CA ALA A 144 3.91 -15.06 -2.31
C ALA A 144 2.50 -14.71 -2.81
N GLU A 145 2.36 -13.72 -3.69
CA GLU A 145 1.08 -13.23 -4.20
C GLU A 145 0.37 -14.31 -5.02
N MET A 146 1.09 -15.02 -5.88
CA MET A 146 0.55 -16.15 -6.66
C MET A 146 0.01 -17.24 -5.75
N LEU A 147 0.71 -17.54 -4.65
CA LEU A 147 0.28 -18.53 -3.67
C LEU A 147 -0.90 -18.05 -2.84
N LEU A 148 -0.95 -16.78 -2.45
CA LEU A 148 -2.06 -16.18 -1.71
C LEU A 148 -3.36 -16.21 -2.54
N MET A 149 -3.27 -15.86 -3.83
CA MET A 149 -4.39 -15.99 -4.76
C MET A 149 -4.85 -17.45 -4.91
N ALA A 150 -3.92 -18.39 -5.07
CA ALA A 150 -4.25 -19.80 -5.25
C ALA A 150 -4.84 -20.46 -3.99
N GLN A 151 -4.33 -20.11 -2.81
CA GLN A 151 -4.67 -20.74 -1.53
C GLN A 151 -5.91 -20.13 -0.88
N TYR A 152 -6.05 -18.80 -0.90
CA TYR A 152 -7.13 -18.08 -0.22
C TYR A 152 -8.12 -17.43 -1.18
N GLY A 153 -7.93 -17.58 -2.50
CA GLY A 153 -8.81 -16.96 -3.49
C GLY A 153 -8.73 -15.44 -3.51
N MET A 154 -7.63 -14.84 -3.03
CA MET A 154 -7.45 -13.40 -3.08
C MET A 154 -7.45 -12.87 -4.51
N HIS A 155 -7.92 -11.65 -4.67
CA HIS A 155 -7.95 -10.93 -5.93
C HIS A 155 -6.71 -10.07 -6.09
N ALA A 156 -6.27 -9.87 -7.33
CA ALA A 156 -5.20 -8.93 -7.66
C ALA A 156 -5.72 -7.85 -8.63
N ALA A 157 -5.49 -6.59 -8.28
CA ALA A 157 -5.79 -5.45 -9.14
C ALA A 157 -4.51 -4.74 -9.56
N GLN A 158 -4.51 -4.23 -10.79
CA GLN A 158 -3.40 -3.44 -11.33
C GLN A 158 -3.51 -2.00 -10.82
N VAL A 159 -2.43 -1.51 -10.20
CA VAL A 159 -2.28 -0.10 -9.79
C VAL A 159 -1.14 0.60 -10.52
N GLU A 160 -0.37 -0.15 -11.30
CA GLU A 160 0.80 0.35 -11.98
C GLU A 160 0.50 0.83 -13.41
N ASP A 161 1.07 1.98 -13.77
CA ASP A 161 1.03 2.54 -15.13
C ASP A 161 2.06 1.84 -16.03
N ARG A 162 1.56 1.08 -17.00
CA ARG A 162 2.38 0.30 -17.93
C ARG A 162 3.38 1.16 -18.71
N ASN A 163 3.00 2.37 -19.11
CA ASN A 163 3.90 3.23 -19.90
C ASN A 163 5.10 3.71 -19.06
N ILE A 164 4.88 3.98 -17.78
CA ILE A 164 5.98 4.35 -16.87
C ILE A 164 6.86 3.13 -16.59
N TYR A 165 6.25 1.96 -16.33
CA TYR A 165 7.00 0.72 -16.17
C TYR A 165 7.92 0.46 -17.36
N GLU A 166 7.38 0.51 -18.58
CA GLU A 166 8.17 0.34 -19.81
C GLU A 166 9.26 1.41 -19.95
N SER A 167 9.00 2.66 -19.55
CA SER A 167 10.00 3.73 -19.55
C SER A 167 11.16 3.46 -18.58
N VAL A 168 10.86 2.92 -17.38
CA VAL A 168 11.87 2.47 -16.41
C VAL A 168 12.69 1.31 -16.97
N CYS A 169 12.04 0.30 -17.55
CA CYS A 169 12.73 -0.84 -18.17
C CYS A 169 13.64 -0.39 -19.32
N ASN A 170 13.19 0.54 -20.16
CA ASN A 170 14.00 1.11 -21.24
C ASN A 170 15.22 1.86 -20.69
N CYS A 171 15.04 2.66 -19.63
CA CYS A 171 16.14 3.39 -18.99
C CYS A 171 17.19 2.43 -18.40
N LEU A 172 16.75 1.39 -17.69
CA LEU A 172 17.63 0.32 -17.18
C LEU A 172 18.38 -0.39 -18.32
N GLY A 173 17.68 -0.73 -19.42
CA GLY A 173 18.27 -1.37 -20.58
C GLY A 173 19.26 -0.47 -21.35
N GLU A 174 19.23 0.85 -21.17
CA GLU A 174 20.23 1.77 -21.69
C GLU A 174 21.48 1.83 -20.80
N LEU A 175 21.30 1.78 -19.47
CA LEU A 175 22.40 1.78 -18.50
C LEU A 175 23.31 0.54 -18.61
N THR A 176 22.76 -0.60 -19.03
CA THR A 176 23.53 -1.85 -19.22
C THR A 176 24.32 -1.90 -20.54
N ARG A 177 24.16 -0.93 -21.44
CA ARG A 177 24.86 -0.90 -22.74
C ARG A 177 26.28 -0.36 -22.59
N LYS A 178 27.26 -1.08 -23.14
CA LYS A 178 28.72 -0.85 -22.98
C LYS A 178 29.30 0.47 -23.57
N ASN A 179 28.48 1.40 -24.07
CA ASN A 179 28.96 2.57 -24.83
C ASN A 179 28.53 3.95 -24.27
N CYS A 180 28.14 4.04 -23.00
CA CYS A 180 27.83 5.33 -22.37
C CYS A 180 29.09 6.01 -21.80
N THR A 181 29.25 7.31 -22.05
CA THR A 181 30.18 8.15 -21.29
C THR A 181 29.70 8.29 -19.84
N MET A 182 30.61 8.59 -18.90
CA MET A 182 30.26 8.79 -17.50
C MET A 182 29.16 9.84 -17.30
N MET A 183 29.22 10.95 -18.05
CA MET A 183 28.21 12.01 -18.01
C MET A 183 26.84 11.56 -18.54
N GLN A 184 26.80 10.69 -19.56
CA GLN A 184 25.56 10.09 -20.04
C GLN A 184 24.99 9.09 -19.03
N MET A 185 25.86 8.34 -18.35
CA MET A 185 25.46 7.42 -17.30
C MET A 185 24.86 8.16 -16.10
N GLU A 186 25.49 9.24 -15.64
CA GLU A 186 24.95 10.11 -14.58
C GLU A 186 23.56 10.67 -14.95
N ALA A 187 23.42 11.26 -16.14
CA ALA A 187 22.13 11.80 -16.59
C ALA A 187 21.04 10.71 -16.70
N LYS A 188 21.42 9.48 -17.07
CA LYS A 188 20.50 8.33 -17.12
C LYS A 188 20.13 7.80 -15.75
N LEU A 189 21.04 7.82 -14.78
CA LEU A 189 20.73 7.49 -13.39
C LEU A 189 19.75 8.51 -12.78
N ASP A 190 19.96 9.79 -13.04
CA ASP A 190 19.05 10.87 -12.63
C ASP A 190 17.64 10.68 -13.24
N GLU A 191 17.58 10.36 -14.53
CA GLU A 191 16.33 10.01 -15.24
C GLU A 191 15.66 8.78 -14.62
N LEU A 192 16.42 7.72 -14.37
CA LEU A 192 15.91 6.49 -13.76
C LEU A 192 15.31 6.79 -12.37
N GLN A 193 16.02 7.55 -11.54
CA GLN A 193 15.54 7.92 -10.21
C GLN A 193 14.23 8.71 -10.30
N TYR A 194 14.16 9.71 -11.18
CA TYR A 194 12.93 10.47 -11.42
C TYR A 194 11.77 9.57 -11.86
N LEU A 195 12.00 8.66 -12.81
CA LEU A 195 10.97 7.75 -13.29
C LEU A 195 10.50 6.78 -12.20
N GLN A 196 11.41 6.28 -11.35
CA GLN A 196 11.06 5.41 -10.22
C GLN A 196 10.23 6.15 -9.15
N GLU A 197 10.55 7.43 -8.86
CA GLU A 197 9.72 8.26 -7.97
C GLU A 197 8.33 8.49 -8.58
N ILE A 198 8.25 8.84 -9.88
CA ILE A 198 6.97 9.04 -10.58
C ILE A 198 6.14 7.75 -10.59
N ARG A 199 6.76 6.61 -10.87
CA ARG A 199 6.15 5.28 -10.83
C ARG A 199 5.50 5.01 -9.47
N THR A 200 6.27 5.22 -8.40
CA THR A 200 5.80 5.07 -7.01
C THR A 200 4.62 5.99 -6.71
N ALA A 201 4.74 7.27 -7.06
CA ALA A 201 3.71 8.26 -6.84
C ALA A 201 2.40 7.91 -7.56
N ARG A 202 2.48 7.52 -8.84
CA ARG A 202 1.29 7.15 -9.61
C ARG A 202 0.62 5.88 -9.08
N MET A 203 1.40 4.87 -8.72
CA MET A 203 0.86 3.68 -8.06
C MET A 203 0.07 4.06 -6.81
N LEU A 204 0.66 4.87 -5.91
CA LEU A 204 -0.05 5.34 -4.72
C LEU A 204 -1.34 6.07 -5.09
N GLN A 205 -1.34 6.95 -6.08
CA GLN A 205 -2.55 7.70 -6.44
C GLN A 205 -3.66 6.81 -7.01
N GLU A 206 -3.34 5.68 -7.63
CA GLU A 206 -4.31 4.77 -8.24
C GLU A 206 -4.99 3.83 -7.23
N ILE A 207 -4.30 3.50 -6.13
CA ILE A 207 -4.76 2.51 -5.13
C ILE A 207 -6.21 2.74 -4.66
N PRO A 208 -6.63 3.95 -4.25
CA PRO A 208 -8.01 4.15 -3.80
C PRO A 208 -9.05 3.81 -4.87
N SER A 209 -8.79 4.15 -6.13
CA SER A 209 -9.71 3.84 -7.24
C SER A 209 -9.75 2.35 -7.54
N ALA A 210 -8.63 1.63 -7.44
CA ALA A 210 -8.60 0.18 -7.56
C ALA A 210 -9.41 -0.52 -6.45
N ILE A 211 -9.25 -0.11 -5.19
CA ILE A 211 -10.02 -0.66 -4.06
C ILE A 211 -11.53 -0.38 -4.25
N GLU A 212 -11.90 0.86 -4.62
CA GLU A 212 -13.30 1.23 -4.86
C GLU A 212 -13.91 0.49 -6.06
N ALA A 213 -13.12 0.10 -7.06
CA ALA A 213 -13.59 -0.69 -8.19
C ALA A 213 -13.91 -2.13 -7.78
N GLU A 214 -13.00 -2.80 -7.07
CA GLU A 214 -13.18 -4.17 -6.58
C GLU A 214 -14.32 -4.25 -5.56
N LEU A 215 -14.42 -3.28 -4.64
CA LEU A 215 -15.52 -3.22 -3.67
C LEU A 215 -16.88 -3.08 -4.36
N ARG A 216 -16.99 -2.22 -5.38
CA ARG A 216 -18.24 -2.07 -6.16
C ARG A 216 -18.56 -3.28 -7.03
N ALA A 217 -17.53 -3.99 -7.50
CA ALA A 217 -17.71 -5.24 -8.24
C ALA A 217 -18.14 -6.40 -7.33
N GLY A 218 -18.02 -6.25 -6.00
CA GLY A 218 -18.33 -7.29 -5.03
C GLY A 218 -17.30 -8.42 -5.01
N THR A 219 -16.10 -8.18 -5.53
CA THR A 219 -14.98 -9.13 -5.51
C THR A 219 -14.26 -9.12 -4.17
N ILE A 220 -14.42 -8.06 -3.38
CA ILE A 220 -13.93 -7.96 -2.00
C ILE A 220 -15.03 -7.49 -1.06
N ARG A 221 -14.99 -7.93 0.19
CA ARG A 221 -15.96 -7.59 1.22
C ARG A 221 -15.60 -6.32 1.99
N ASN A 222 -14.31 -6.10 2.21
CA ASN A 222 -13.77 -4.98 2.98
C ASN A 222 -12.81 -4.14 2.13
N PRO A 223 -12.69 -2.82 2.36
CA PRO A 223 -11.75 -1.95 1.65
C PRO A 223 -10.32 -2.08 2.21
N TYR A 224 -9.86 -3.33 2.35
CA TYR A 224 -8.53 -3.68 2.83
C TYR A 224 -7.70 -4.26 1.69
N ALA A 225 -6.49 -3.74 1.53
CA ALA A 225 -5.60 -4.17 0.46
C ALA A 225 -4.16 -4.30 0.94
N MET A 226 -3.44 -5.24 0.32
CA MET A 226 -2.01 -5.43 0.51
C MET A 226 -1.27 -5.02 -0.77
N LEU A 227 -0.52 -3.92 -0.71
CA LEU A 227 0.46 -3.53 -1.72
C LEU A 227 1.78 -4.24 -1.43
N THR A 228 2.28 -5.03 -2.38
CA THR A 228 3.66 -5.54 -2.34
C THR A 228 4.52 -4.69 -3.26
N ILE A 229 5.61 -4.11 -2.73
CA ILE A 229 6.45 -3.17 -3.47
C ILE A 229 7.91 -3.25 -3.03
N GLY A 230 8.84 -3.05 -3.97
CA GLY A 230 10.27 -3.10 -3.76
C GLY A 230 10.72 -2.17 -2.63
N LEU A 231 11.65 -2.65 -1.81
CA LEU A 231 12.13 -1.90 -0.64
C LEU A 231 12.70 -0.52 -0.96
N ASN A 232 13.31 -0.36 -2.14
CA ASN A 232 13.83 0.91 -2.64
C ASN A 232 12.75 2.01 -2.74
N HIS A 233 11.47 1.63 -2.84
CA HIS A 233 10.35 2.58 -2.90
C HIS A 233 9.86 3.04 -1.52
N LEU A 234 10.15 2.28 -0.45
CA LEU A 234 9.55 2.52 0.86
C LEU A 234 10.00 3.84 1.51
N HIS A 235 11.25 4.27 1.29
CA HIS A 235 11.73 5.55 1.80
C HIS A 235 10.89 6.72 1.26
N ASP A 236 10.60 6.72 -0.04
CA ASP A 236 9.78 7.75 -0.67
C ASP A 236 8.32 7.67 -0.26
N ILE A 237 7.76 6.46 -0.16
CA ILE A 237 6.39 6.26 0.35
C ILE A 237 6.26 6.87 1.74
N ILE A 238 7.16 6.55 2.67
CA ILE A 238 7.11 7.06 4.04
C ILE A 238 7.30 8.58 4.07
N ARG A 239 8.22 9.11 3.25
CA ARG A 239 8.39 10.56 3.08
C ARG A 239 7.10 11.24 2.63
N TYR A 240 6.39 10.67 1.64
CA TYR A 240 5.12 11.22 1.17
C TYR A 240 4.05 11.15 2.27
N LEU A 241 3.97 10.03 2.98
CA LEU A 241 3.01 9.81 4.08
C LEU A 241 3.21 10.82 5.21
N GLN A 242 4.45 11.04 5.64
CA GLN A 242 4.79 12.01 6.68
C GLN A 242 4.48 13.44 6.28
N LYS A 243 4.68 13.79 5.01
CA LYS A 243 4.43 15.15 4.48
C LYS A 243 2.99 15.37 4.01
N ASN A 244 2.18 14.31 3.94
CA ASN A 244 0.88 14.32 3.29
C ASN A 244 0.90 14.94 1.87
N THR A 245 2.02 14.84 1.17
CA THR A 245 2.22 15.47 -0.15
C THR A 245 3.32 14.73 -0.90
N ILE A 246 3.06 14.48 -2.18
CA ILE A 246 4.03 14.03 -3.16
C ILE A 246 4.63 15.27 -3.82
N MET A 247 5.95 15.37 -3.85
CA MET A 247 6.68 16.39 -4.58
C MET A 247 7.93 15.77 -5.21
N ILE A 248 7.96 15.76 -6.54
CA ILE A 248 9.03 15.19 -7.35
C ILE A 248 9.50 16.29 -8.32
N THR A 249 10.81 16.54 -8.32
CA THR A 249 11.43 17.57 -9.17
C THR A 249 12.18 16.88 -10.30
N PRO A 250 12.03 17.32 -11.56
CA PRO A 250 12.80 16.76 -12.66
C PRO A 250 14.29 17.04 -12.47
N PRO A 251 15.17 16.13 -12.92
CA PRO A 251 16.60 16.34 -12.82
C PRO A 251 17.06 17.47 -13.74
N GLU A 252 18.09 18.22 -13.32
CA GLU A 252 18.63 19.35 -14.11
C GLU A 252 19.14 18.93 -15.49
N ARG A 253 19.61 17.68 -15.61
CA ARG A 253 20.18 17.08 -16.83
C ARG A 253 19.23 16.08 -17.51
N GLY A 254 17.95 16.12 -17.20
CA GLY A 254 16.93 15.21 -17.77
C GLY A 254 16.48 15.54 -19.18
N ASP A 255 15.68 14.65 -19.77
CA ASP A 255 14.97 14.93 -21.02
C ASP A 255 14.02 16.13 -20.81
N LYS A 256 13.87 16.97 -21.84
CA LYS A 256 13.07 18.20 -21.82
C LYS A 256 11.57 17.97 -21.58
N ARG A 257 11.14 16.71 -21.52
CA ARG A 257 9.75 16.28 -21.31
C ARG A 257 9.43 15.94 -19.84
N MET A 258 10.42 15.97 -18.95
CA MET A 258 10.19 15.69 -17.53
C MET A 258 9.62 16.90 -16.82
N GLU A 259 8.47 16.73 -16.19
CA GLU A 259 7.75 17.80 -15.50
C GLU A 259 7.81 17.61 -13.98
N ARG A 260 7.69 18.72 -13.25
CA ARG A 260 7.48 18.65 -11.80
C ARG A 260 6.14 17.98 -11.52
N TYR A 261 6.15 17.04 -10.58
CA TYR A 261 4.93 16.39 -10.11
C TYR A 261 4.66 16.77 -8.66
N THR A 262 3.48 17.32 -8.39
CA THR A 262 3.01 17.66 -7.05
C THR A 262 1.57 17.18 -6.89
N ALA A 263 1.29 16.47 -5.81
CA ALA A 263 -0.06 15.99 -5.48
C ALA A 263 -0.22 15.79 -3.97
N GLU A 264 -1.43 15.96 -3.45
CA GLU A 264 -1.78 15.44 -2.12
C GLU A 264 -1.96 13.92 -2.18
N LEU A 265 -1.73 13.21 -1.07
CA LEU A 265 -1.90 11.75 -1.04
C LEU A 265 -3.39 11.36 -1.05
N ALA A 266 -3.82 10.68 -2.12
CA ALA A 266 -5.21 10.27 -2.31
C ALA A 266 -5.71 9.37 -1.18
N GLN A 267 -4.88 8.46 -0.65
CA GLN A 267 -5.22 7.56 0.46
C GLN A 267 -5.60 8.34 1.72
N LEU A 268 -4.78 9.32 2.11
CA LEU A 268 -5.00 10.11 3.31
C LEU A 268 -6.23 11.01 3.15
N ARG A 269 -6.44 11.60 1.96
CA ARG A 269 -7.67 12.35 1.64
C ARG A 269 -8.93 11.51 1.72
N LYS A 270 -8.85 10.23 1.32
CA LYS A 270 -9.94 9.26 1.39
C LYS A 270 -10.06 8.61 2.79
N GLY A 271 -9.18 8.99 3.73
CA GLY A 271 -9.22 8.57 5.11
C GLY A 271 -8.66 7.18 5.38
N TYR A 272 -7.91 6.56 4.47
CA TYR A 272 -7.33 5.23 4.67
C TYR A 272 -6.31 5.20 5.83
N GLY A 273 -6.36 4.11 6.59
CA GLY A 273 -5.30 3.64 7.47
C GLY A 273 -4.17 3.03 6.67
N ILE A 274 -2.93 3.26 7.08
CA ILE A 274 -1.75 2.79 6.35
C ILE A 274 -0.77 2.17 7.33
N THR A 275 -0.36 0.95 7.05
CA THR A 275 0.67 0.21 7.79
C THR A 275 1.78 -0.21 6.84
N VAL A 276 3.02 0.18 7.11
CA VAL A 276 4.19 -0.23 6.31
C VAL A 276 4.95 -1.33 7.04
N ILE A 277 5.17 -2.45 6.37
CA ILE A 277 5.71 -3.70 6.90
C ILE A 277 6.95 -4.08 6.08
N ILE A 278 8.03 -4.44 6.76
CA ILE A 278 9.19 -5.09 6.15
C ILE A 278 9.23 -6.54 6.63
N PRO A 279 9.34 -7.53 5.73
CA PRO A 279 9.59 -8.93 6.11
C PRO A 279 10.79 -9.06 7.07
N ARG A 280 10.70 -9.95 8.06
CA ARG A 280 11.71 -10.07 9.13
C ARG A 280 13.12 -10.21 8.58
N THR A 281 13.33 -11.08 7.60
CA THR A 281 14.64 -11.31 6.99
C THR A 281 15.20 -10.04 6.34
N LEU A 282 14.35 -9.23 5.71
CA LEU A 282 14.77 -7.96 5.10
C LEU A 282 14.97 -6.85 6.13
N ALA A 283 14.21 -6.89 7.24
CA ALA A 283 14.34 -5.93 8.34
C ALA A 283 15.61 -6.15 9.17
N ASP A 284 16.15 -7.36 9.16
CA ASP A 284 17.37 -7.72 9.89
C ASP A 284 18.64 -7.56 9.01
N ASP A 285 18.50 -7.34 7.70
CA ASP A 285 19.62 -7.05 6.78
C ASP A 285 20.02 -5.56 6.83
N GLN A 286 21.01 -5.26 7.66
CA GLN A 286 21.51 -3.90 7.84
C GLN A 286 22.11 -3.29 6.55
N GLN A 287 22.73 -4.09 5.68
CA GLN A 287 23.34 -3.58 4.45
C GLN A 287 22.26 -3.16 3.46
N LEU A 288 21.22 -3.98 3.33
CA LEU A 288 20.06 -3.67 2.51
C LEU A 288 19.33 -2.42 3.02
N LEU A 289 19.09 -2.33 4.34
CA LEU A 289 18.45 -1.16 4.93
C LEU A 289 19.24 0.14 4.69
N GLN A 290 20.57 0.08 4.73
CA GLN A 290 21.43 1.21 4.39
C GLN A 290 21.34 1.56 2.90
N ALA A 291 21.39 0.55 2.02
CA ALA A 291 21.30 0.75 0.58
C ALA A 291 19.95 1.37 0.17
N THR A 292 18.87 1.07 0.88
CA THR A 292 17.53 1.62 0.64
C THR A 292 17.18 2.82 1.53
N ARG A 293 18.11 3.31 2.34
CA ARG A 293 17.91 4.43 3.29
C ARG A 293 16.75 4.23 4.27
N LEU A 294 16.47 2.97 4.58
CA LEU A 294 15.47 2.57 5.57
C LEU A 294 16.08 2.51 6.97
N ASP A 295 17.40 2.44 7.11
CA ASP A 295 18.10 2.54 8.40
C ASP A 295 17.95 3.92 9.07
N GLU A 296 17.58 4.96 8.29
CA GLU A 296 17.20 6.28 8.78
C GLU A 296 15.80 6.29 9.45
N ILE A 297 14.95 5.31 9.11
CA ILE A 297 13.53 5.24 9.51
C ILE A 297 13.29 4.13 10.53
N VAL A 298 13.90 2.96 10.32
CA VAL A 298 13.81 1.82 11.23
C VAL A 298 14.55 2.18 12.52
N PRO A 299 13.87 2.14 13.69
CA PRO A 299 14.52 2.45 14.96
C PRO A 299 15.77 1.60 15.17
N LYS A 300 16.90 2.22 15.53
CA LYS A 300 18.11 1.51 15.92
C LYS A 300 17.91 0.87 17.30
N GLY A 301 17.42 -0.37 17.32
CA GLY A 301 17.17 -1.17 18.52
C GLY A 301 15.72 -1.66 18.61
N ASN A 302 15.46 -2.65 19.50
CA ASN A 302 14.16 -3.33 19.71
C ASN A 302 12.98 -2.42 20.16
N SER A 303 13.04 -1.11 19.95
CA SER A 303 11.98 -0.17 20.31
C SER A 303 11.03 0.03 19.13
N ILE A 304 9.86 -0.59 19.25
CA ILE A 304 8.73 -0.45 18.34
C ILE A 304 8.07 0.93 18.52
N LEU A 305 7.69 1.54 17.37
CA LEU A 305 6.79 2.68 17.10
C LEU A 305 7.31 4.13 17.20
N ALA A 306 7.27 4.82 16.05
CA ALA A 306 6.92 6.23 15.96
C ALA A 306 5.44 6.33 15.54
N THR A 307 4.54 6.52 16.50
CA THR A 307 3.15 6.91 16.25
C THR A 307 3.11 8.42 15.98
N ASN A 308 2.79 8.83 14.75
CA ASN A 308 2.45 10.23 14.48
C ASN A 308 0.97 10.46 14.82
N ALA A 309 0.72 11.32 15.80
CA ALA A 309 -0.61 11.80 16.15
C ALA A 309 -1.25 12.53 14.93
N PRO A 310 -2.59 12.49 14.79
CA PRO A 310 -3.27 13.10 13.64
C PRO A 310 -3.02 14.62 13.60
N ALA A 311 -2.75 15.11 12.40
CA ALA A 311 -2.68 16.54 12.11
C ALA A 311 -3.98 17.21 12.58
N GLN A 312 -3.84 18.16 13.50
CA GLN A 312 -4.95 19.01 13.92
C GLN A 312 -5.60 19.64 12.70
N GLN A 313 -6.90 19.41 12.53
CA GLN A 313 -7.74 20.14 11.59
C GLN A 313 -7.60 21.63 11.91
N LEU A 314 -7.00 22.39 10.98
CA LEU A 314 -7.12 23.84 10.98
C LEU A 314 -8.60 24.16 10.69
N GLN A 315 -9.28 24.67 11.73
CA GLN A 315 -10.56 25.37 11.62
C GLN A 315 -10.38 26.72 10.93
#